data_AF-A0A960Q320-F1
#
_entry.id   AF-A0A960Q320-F1
#
_cell.length_a   1.000
_cell.length_b   1.000
_cell.length_c   1.000
_cell.angle_alpha   90.00
_cell.angle_beta   90.00
_cell.angle_gamma   90.00
#
_symmetry.space_group_name_H-M   'P 1'
#
loop_
_entity.id
_entity.type
_entity.pdbx_description
1 polymer ?
#
loop_
_entity_poly.entity_id
_entity_poly.type
_entity_poly.pdbx_seq_one_letter_code
_entity_poly.pdbx_strand_id
1 'polypeptide(L)'
;MDFLFLGTSSGTPTRTRNVTGLALRSGRRWILIDCGEGIQYRLMHSPLSPVHLEAVLITHLHGDHVYGLPGLLGSMSMLGRKMPLVLVGPAELEAFLKPIIELTQLRLSFPLLFKQAGPDLDLELLGHKVSAIELSHRIQSFAYGFTEKSPPLHLNIAKLKQIGVPDGPILGQLKRGETVVWNGQALNRADYCLPQCAPLRFAIGGDNDQPQRLAEFCQGADLLVHEATYLHADWQKVGPGPMHSSAQMVAEMAQACGLRQLVLTHFSPRYADSKGQGSWVGDLKSEATQHFSGPVFLAFDGAHFDLDAYGNLQSQPSWLT
;
A
#
# COMPACT_ATOMS: atom_id res chain seq x y z
N MET A 1 -6.75 -3.85 -6.96
CA MET A 1 -5.68 -2.87 -6.63
C MET A 1 -4.50 -3.70 -6.17
N ASP A 2 -3.35 -3.54 -6.83
CA ASP A 2 -2.21 -4.43 -6.59
C ASP A 2 -1.31 -3.86 -5.49
N PHE A 3 -0.88 -4.73 -4.58
CA PHE A 3 0.08 -4.47 -3.51
C PHE A 3 1.30 -5.36 -3.75
N LEU A 4 2.46 -4.77 -3.99
CA LEU A 4 3.72 -5.49 -4.15
C LEU A 4 4.70 -5.07 -3.06
N PHE A 5 5.03 -6.01 -2.17
CA PHE A 5 5.98 -5.77 -1.08
C PHE A 5 7.40 -5.91 -1.61
N LEU A 6 8.17 -4.82 -1.60
CA LEU A 6 9.55 -4.79 -2.07
C LEU A 6 10.53 -5.10 -0.94
N GLY A 7 10.16 -4.77 0.30
CA GLY A 7 10.88 -5.10 1.53
C GLY A 7 9.96 -5.11 2.74
N THR A 8 10.26 -5.99 3.70
CA THR A 8 9.37 -6.35 4.82
C THR A 8 10.09 -6.50 6.17
N SER A 9 11.38 -6.17 6.24
CA SER A 9 12.19 -6.23 7.46
C SER A 9 12.15 -4.90 8.22
N SER A 10 12.14 -4.96 9.55
CA SER A 10 12.29 -3.77 10.40
C SER A 10 13.74 -3.41 10.68
N GLY A 11 14.09 -2.13 10.64
CA GLY A 11 15.37 -1.56 11.11
C GLY A 11 16.58 -1.87 10.22
N THR A 12 16.78 -3.13 9.85
CA THR A 12 17.94 -3.57 9.06
C THR A 12 17.54 -4.65 8.05
N PRO A 13 18.19 -4.72 6.88
CA PRO A 13 17.96 -5.82 5.94
C PRO A 13 18.52 -7.13 6.50
N THR A 14 17.93 -8.24 6.07
CA THR A 14 18.42 -9.60 6.31
C THR A 14 18.84 -10.24 4.99
N ARG A 15 19.28 -11.51 5.03
CA ARG A 15 19.58 -12.27 3.80
C ARG A 15 18.35 -12.49 2.91
N THR A 16 17.15 -12.37 3.48
CA THR A 16 15.89 -12.81 2.89
C THR A 16 14.83 -11.72 2.83
N ARG A 17 14.98 -10.64 3.61
CA ARG A 17 14.09 -9.48 3.63
C ARG A 17 14.86 -8.19 3.55
N ASN A 18 14.52 -7.33 2.60
CA ASN A 18 14.95 -5.95 2.55
C ASN A 18 14.17 -5.10 3.57
N VAL A 19 14.69 -3.91 3.86
CA VAL A 19 13.96 -2.88 4.62
C VAL A 19 12.76 -2.32 3.84
N THR A 20 11.87 -1.64 4.56
CA THR A 20 10.51 -1.26 4.15
C THR A 20 10.42 -0.64 2.75
N GLY A 21 9.50 -1.18 1.96
CA GLY A 21 8.95 -0.52 0.80
C GLY A 21 7.79 -1.31 0.20
N LEU A 22 6.69 -0.62 -0.08
CA LEU A 22 5.45 -1.20 -0.60
C LEU A 22 5.01 -0.43 -1.84
N ALA A 23 4.92 -1.11 -2.97
CA ALA A 23 4.37 -0.52 -4.18
C ALA A 23 2.86 -0.79 -4.28
N LEU A 24 2.09 0.27 -4.53
CA LEU A 24 0.69 0.18 -4.91
C LEU A 24 0.56 0.45 -6.40
N ARG A 25 -0.12 -0.44 -7.14
CA ARG A 25 -0.18 -0.36 -8.61
C ARG A 25 -1.62 -0.41 -9.12
N SER A 26 -1.90 0.47 -10.09
CA SER A 26 -3.10 0.48 -10.91
C SER A 26 -2.72 0.60 -12.40
N GLY A 27 -2.78 -0.53 -13.10
CA GLY A 27 -2.30 -0.65 -14.48
C GLY A 27 -0.78 -0.43 -14.55
N ARG A 28 -0.33 0.55 -15.36
CA ARG A 28 1.10 0.90 -15.47
C ARG A 28 1.58 1.88 -14.41
N ARG A 29 0.64 2.59 -13.78
CA ARG A 29 0.91 3.67 -12.83
C ARG A 29 1.02 3.06 -11.44
N TRP A 30 1.97 3.54 -10.66
CA TRP A 30 2.18 3.02 -9.31
C TRP A 30 2.75 4.10 -8.39
N ILE A 31 2.59 3.90 -7.10
CA ILE A 31 3.16 4.73 -6.03
C ILE A 31 3.93 3.84 -5.06
N LEU A 32 4.88 4.44 -4.37
CA LEU A 32 5.72 3.77 -3.39
C LEU A 32 5.40 4.31 -1.99
N ILE A 33 5.10 3.43 -1.06
CA ILE A 33 5.03 3.74 0.38
C ILE A 33 6.34 3.28 1.01
N ASP A 34 7.07 4.25 1.57
CA ASP A 34 8.44 4.12 2.05
C ASP A 34 9.45 3.65 0.99
N CYS A 35 10.67 4.17 1.10
CA CYS A 35 11.77 3.90 0.20
C CYS A 35 13.04 3.60 1.00
N GLY A 36 13.02 2.49 1.74
CA GLY A 36 14.18 1.98 2.45
C GLY A 36 15.38 1.72 1.53
N GLU A 37 16.56 1.60 2.13
CA GLU A 37 17.77 1.29 1.38
C GLU A 37 17.59 0.02 0.52
N GLY A 38 18.11 0.08 -0.70
CA GLY A 38 18.09 -1.06 -1.63
C GLY A 38 16.79 -1.28 -2.41
N ILE A 39 15.74 -0.48 -2.19
CA ILE A 39 14.47 -0.59 -2.94
C ILE A 39 14.68 -0.51 -4.46
N GLN A 40 15.62 0.31 -4.95
CA GLN A 40 15.95 0.34 -6.38
C GLN A 40 16.43 -1.02 -6.93
N TYR A 41 17.13 -1.83 -6.13
CA TYR A 41 17.53 -3.18 -6.52
C TYR A 41 16.33 -4.13 -6.54
N ARG A 42 15.43 -4.01 -5.56
CA ARG A 42 14.18 -4.79 -5.51
C ARG A 42 13.30 -4.50 -6.72
N LEU A 43 13.26 -3.25 -7.19
CA LEU A 43 12.52 -2.86 -8.40
C LEU A 43 13.04 -3.56 -9.67
N MET A 44 14.34 -3.83 -9.79
CA MET A 44 14.90 -4.54 -10.95
C MET A 44 14.40 -5.97 -11.09
N HIS A 45 13.92 -6.57 -9.99
CA HIS A 45 13.31 -7.89 -9.99
C HIS A 45 11.78 -7.81 -10.01
N SER A 46 11.20 -6.64 -10.29
CA SER A 46 9.76 -6.43 -10.33
C SER A 46 9.29 -6.04 -11.73
N PRO A 47 7.98 -6.15 -12.03
CA PRO A 47 7.42 -5.63 -13.28
C PRO A 47 7.28 -4.10 -13.29
N LEU A 48 7.72 -3.40 -12.23
CA LEU A 48 7.53 -1.96 -12.06
C LEU A 48 8.67 -1.20 -12.73
N SER A 49 8.31 -0.21 -13.56
CA SER A 49 9.27 0.74 -14.08
C SER A 49 9.31 2.00 -13.19
N PRO A 50 10.49 2.42 -12.68
CA PRO A 50 10.64 3.70 -11.97
C PRO A 50 10.17 4.92 -12.78
N VAL A 51 10.14 4.83 -14.11
CA VAL A 51 9.66 5.92 -14.98
C VAL A 51 8.15 6.15 -14.81
N HIS A 52 7.37 5.13 -14.43
CA HIS A 52 5.93 5.24 -14.21
C HIS A 52 5.53 5.51 -12.74
N LEU A 53 6.50 5.70 -11.85
CA LEU A 53 6.26 6.03 -10.45
C LEU A 53 5.61 7.42 -10.34
N GLU A 54 4.39 7.54 -9.81
CA GLU A 54 3.69 8.83 -9.70
C GLU A 54 4.09 9.59 -8.42
N ALA A 55 4.25 8.87 -7.32
CA ALA A 55 4.53 9.45 -6.01
C ALA A 55 5.31 8.49 -5.09
N VAL A 56 6.06 9.07 -4.16
CA VAL A 56 6.61 8.36 -2.99
C VAL A 56 6.01 8.99 -1.73
N LEU A 57 5.40 8.17 -0.88
CA LEU A 57 4.81 8.57 0.39
C LEU A 57 5.67 7.97 1.50
N ILE A 58 6.34 8.81 2.27
CA ILE A 58 7.22 8.43 3.37
C ILE A 58 6.43 8.53 4.67
N THR A 59 6.36 7.44 5.42
CA THR A 59 5.68 7.40 6.72
C THR A 59 6.44 8.21 7.76
N HIS A 60 7.76 8.01 7.84
CA HIS A 60 8.66 8.73 8.73
C HIS A 60 10.12 8.66 8.24
N LEU A 61 11.01 9.44 8.86
CA LEU A 61 12.39 9.66 8.38
C LEU A 61 13.45 8.72 9.01
N HIS A 62 13.08 7.55 9.53
CA HIS A 62 14.10 6.55 9.86
C HIS A 62 14.72 5.97 8.58
N GLY A 63 15.98 5.53 8.70
CA GLY A 63 16.80 5.19 7.54
C GLY A 63 16.26 4.03 6.70
N ASP A 64 15.70 3.02 7.37
CA ASP A 64 15.04 1.87 6.78
C ASP A 64 13.75 2.19 6.03
N HIS A 65 13.27 3.45 6.08
CA HIS A 65 12.13 3.94 5.33
C HIS A 65 12.48 5.00 4.27
N VAL A 66 13.67 5.61 4.29
CA VAL A 66 13.97 6.76 3.41
C VAL A 66 15.34 6.74 2.72
N TYR A 67 16.31 5.96 3.19
CA TYR A 67 17.68 6.02 2.65
C TYR A 67 17.83 5.51 1.21
N GLY A 68 16.86 4.76 0.69
CA GLY A 68 16.83 4.37 -0.72
C GLY A 68 16.41 5.49 -1.67
N LEU A 69 15.76 6.54 -1.17
CA LEU A 69 15.15 7.58 -1.98
C LEU A 69 16.17 8.32 -2.87
N PRO A 70 17.33 8.80 -2.36
CA PRO A 70 18.30 9.50 -3.21
C PRO A 70 18.80 8.66 -4.39
N GLY A 71 19.11 7.38 -4.13
CA GLY A 71 19.57 6.45 -5.16
C GLY A 71 18.50 6.17 -6.21
N LEU A 72 17.25 5.98 -5.79
CA LEU A 72 16.12 5.79 -6.69
C LEU A 72 15.91 7.01 -7.60
N LEU A 73 15.99 8.24 -7.06
CA LEU A 73 15.86 9.46 -7.85
C LEU A 73 16.97 9.61 -8.91
N GLY A 74 18.21 9.26 -8.55
CA GLY A 74 19.33 9.21 -9.50
C GLY A 74 19.07 8.23 -10.64
N SER A 75 18.68 7.00 -10.30
CA SER A 75 18.31 5.98 -11.28
C SER A 75 17.16 6.43 -12.20
N MET A 76 16.12 7.07 -11.67
CA MET A 76 15.01 7.63 -12.46
C MET A 76 15.47 8.72 -13.43
N SER A 77 16.40 9.59 -13.01
CA SER A 77 16.95 10.65 -13.87
C SER A 77 17.77 10.04 -15.03
N MET A 78 18.58 9.03 -14.73
CA MET A 78 19.38 8.31 -15.74
C MET A 78 18.51 7.53 -16.74
N LEU A 79 17.36 7.03 -16.29
CA LEU A 79 16.34 6.40 -17.15
C LEU A 79 15.55 7.42 -17.98
N GLY A 80 15.89 8.72 -17.92
CA GLY A 80 15.31 9.75 -18.77
C GLY A 80 13.93 10.22 -18.35
N ARG A 81 13.52 9.99 -17.09
CA ARG A 81 12.24 10.48 -16.57
C ARG A 81 12.13 12.01 -16.74
N LYS A 82 10.98 12.48 -17.23
CA LYS A 82 10.65 13.91 -17.32
C LYS A 82 9.48 14.35 -16.46
N MET A 83 8.57 13.42 -16.17
CA MET A 83 7.34 13.73 -15.44
C MET A 83 7.65 14.10 -13.97
N PRO A 84 6.95 15.09 -13.39
CA PRO A 84 7.08 15.43 -11.98
C PRO A 84 6.92 14.20 -11.07
N LEU A 85 7.64 14.16 -9.96
CA LEU A 85 7.45 13.16 -8.92
C LEU A 85 6.90 13.85 -7.66
N VAL A 86 5.77 13.36 -7.15
CA VAL A 86 5.22 13.85 -5.89
C VAL A 86 5.91 13.13 -4.73
N LEU A 87 6.41 13.89 -3.77
CA LEU A 87 6.99 13.37 -2.53
C LEU A 87 6.10 13.82 -1.36
N VAL A 88 5.54 12.87 -0.64
CA VAL A 88 4.71 13.12 0.54
C VAL A 88 5.44 12.59 1.77
N GLY A 89 5.43 13.32 2.88
CA GLY A 89 5.99 12.83 4.14
C GLY A 89 6.02 13.90 5.23
N PRO A 90 6.77 13.66 6.32
CA PRO A 90 7.03 14.68 7.34
C PRO A 90 7.59 15.98 6.75
N ALA A 91 7.39 17.09 7.44
CA ALA A 91 7.79 18.42 6.97
C ALA A 91 9.28 18.50 6.60
N GLU A 92 10.11 17.71 7.27
CA GLU A 92 11.56 17.67 7.14
C GLU A 92 12.02 16.84 5.92
N LEU A 93 11.12 16.19 5.17
CA LEU A 93 11.51 15.37 4.01
C LEU A 93 12.28 16.17 2.95
N GLU A 94 11.88 17.41 2.68
CA GLU A 94 12.61 18.30 1.77
C GLU A 94 13.98 18.68 2.34
N ALA A 95 14.04 18.97 3.64
CA ALA A 95 15.28 19.32 4.34
C ALA A 95 16.27 18.13 4.43
N PHE A 96 15.77 16.90 4.45
CA PHE A 96 16.57 15.68 4.34
C PHE A 96 17.18 15.54 2.94
N LEU A 97 16.36 15.72 1.89
CA LEU A 97 16.76 15.36 0.53
C LEU A 97 17.60 16.45 -0.15
N LYS A 98 17.30 17.73 0.11
CA LYS A 98 17.94 18.86 -0.58
C LYS A 98 19.47 18.90 -0.39
N PRO A 99 20.03 18.77 0.84
CA PRO A 99 21.49 18.74 1.01
C PRO A 99 22.16 17.58 0.28
N ILE A 100 21.51 16.42 0.20
CA ILE A 100 22.04 15.26 -0.54
C ILE A 100 22.12 15.59 -2.03
N ILE A 101 21.05 16.14 -2.60
CA ILE A 101 21.00 16.56 -4.00
C ILE A 101 22.11 17.58 -4.31
N GLU A 102 22.25 18.61 -3.47
CA GLU A 102 23.23 19.67 -3.65
C GLU A 102 24.68 19.15 -3.53
N LEU A 103 24.97 18.41 -2.46
CA LEU A 103 26.32 17.90 -2.18
C LEU A 103 26.81 16.90 -3.24
N THR A 104 25.92 16.01 -3.69
CA THR A 104 26.25 15.00 -4.71
C THR A 104 26.14 15.51 -6.14
N GLN A 105 25.72 16.76 -6.33
CA GLN A 105 25.43 17.37 -7.64
C GLN A 105 24.44 16.53 -8.46
N LEU A 106 23.45 15.93 -7.79
CA LEU A 106 22.44 15.09 -8.42
C LEU A 106 21.55 15.94 -9.35
N ARG A 107 21.78 15.84 -10.66
CA ARG A 107 20.99 16.56 -11.67
C ARG A 107 19.75 15.78 -12.05
N LEU A 108 18.62 16.13 -11.46
CA LEU A 108 17.33 15.55 -11.78
C LEU A 108 16.79 16.13 -13.10
N SER A 109 16.35 15.25 -13.98
CA SER A 109 15.75 15.62 -15.27
C SER A 109 14.23 15.85 -15.21
N PHE A 110 13.68 15.87 -14.01
CA PHE A 110 12.27 16.05 -13.68
C PHE A 110 12.13 16.81 -12.34
N PRO A 111 11.02 17.54 -12.11
CA PRO A 111 10.81 18.28 -10.88
C PRO A 111 10.32 17.37 -9.73
N LEU A 112 10.69 17.73 -8.51
CA LEU A 112 10.15 17.16 -7.28
C LEU A 112 9.08 18.09 -6.72
N LEU A 113 7.92 17.53 -6.36
CA LEU A 113 6.80 18.27 -5.77
C LEU A 113 6.58 17.76 -4.35
N PHE A 114 7.01 18.53 -3.36
CA PHE A 114 6.85 18.18 -1.95
C PHE A 114 5.44 18.51 -1.44
N LYS A 115 4.86 17.59 -0.69
CA LYS A 115 3.61 17.74 0.06
C LYS A 115 3.82 17.23 1.48
N GLN A 116 3.36 17.99 2.47
CA GLN A 116 3.43 17.55 3.85
C GLN A 116 2.30 16.56 4.14
N ALA A 117 2.63 15.46 4.82
CA ALA A 117 1.64 14.53 5.36
C ALA A 117 0.92 15.17 6.56
N GLY A 118 -0.38 14.89 6.68
CA GLY A 118 -1.22 15.42 7.75
C GLY A 118 -2.70 15.50 7.37
N PRO A 119 -3.54 16.06 8.26
CA PRO A 119 -4.99 16.16 8.05
C PRO A 119 -5.37 17.01 6.83
N ASP A 120 -4.54 17.98 6.46
CA ASP A 120 -4.76 18.89 5.33
C ASP A 120 -4.22 18.35 4.00
N LEU A 121 -3.81 17.08 3.94
CA LEU A 121 -3.30 16.48 2.71
C LEU A 121 -4.41 16.41 1.64
N ASP A 122 -4.35 17.33 0.68
CA ASP A 122 -5.16 17.30 -0.53
C ASP A 122 -4.36 16.70 -1.69
N LEU A 123 -4.65 15.43 -1.98
CA LEU A 123 -3.96 14.64 -2.98
C LEU A 123 -4.84 13.51 -3.50
N GLU A 124 -4.76 13.28 -4.81
CA GLU A 124 -5.34 12.12 -5.47
C GLU A 124 -4.25 11.32 -6.17
N LEU A 125 -4.21 10.02 -5.93
CA LEU A 125 -3.25 9.10 -6.53
C LEU A 125 -3.98 7.83 -6.95
N LEU A 126 -3.65 7.31 -8.13
CA LEU A 126 -4.22 6.06 -8.64
C LEU A 126 -5.77 6.00 -8.62
N GLY A 127 -6.46 7.14 -8.74
CA GLY A 127 -7.94 7.22 -8.68
C GLY A 127 -8.54 7.21 -7.27
N HIS A 128 -7.70 7.36 -6.24
CA HIS A 128 -8.08 7.38 -4.83
C HIS A 128 -7.81 8.75 -4.23
N LYS A 129 -8.73 9.23 -3.40
CA LYS A 129 -8.43 10.32 -2.46
C LYS A 129 -7.46 9.77 -1.41
N VAL A 130 -6.36 10.48 -1.20
CA VAL A 130 -5.35 10.15 -0.19
C VAL A 130 -5.59 11.00 1.05
N SER A 131 -5.46 10.38 2.21
CA SER A 131 -5.54 11.03 3.53
C SER A 131 -4.38 10.55 4.38
N ALA A 132 -3.99 11.33 5.39
CA ALA A 132 -2.94 10.94 6.33
C ALA A 132 -3.36 11.25 7.77
N ILE A 133 -2.93 10.40 8.69
CA ILE A 133 -3.12 10.58 10.13
C ILE A 133 -1.78 10.34 10.85
N GLU A 134 -1.51 11.15 11.86
CA GLU A 134 -0.30 11.03 12.68
C GLU A 134 -0.37 9.81 13.61
N LEU A 135 0.74 9.10 13.73
CA LEU A 135 0.93 7.90 14.53
C LEU A 135 1.78 8.18 15.78
N SER A 136 1.92 7.16 16.64
CA SER A 136 2.79 7.24 17.83
C SER A 136 4.09 6.49 17.57
N HIS A 137 5.19 7.22 17.34
CA HIS A 137 6.52 6.65 17.12
C HIS A 137 7.62 7.58 17.64
N ARG A 138 8.89 7.15 17.62
CA ARG A 138 10.02 7.90 18.19
C ARG A 138 10.24 9.26 17.52
N ILE A 139 9.90 9.35 16.24
CA ILE A 139 9.82 10.57 15.46
C ILE A 139 8.43 10.66 14.84
N GLN A 140 8.08 11.82 14.29
CA GLN A 140 6.81 11.99 13.60
C GLN A 140 6.62 10.91 12.52
N SER A 141 5.50 10.20 12.60
CA SER A 141 5.13 9.08 11.73
C SER A 141 3.68 9.21 11.29
N PHE A 142 3.37 8.71 10.11
CA PHE A 142 2.05 8.81 9.50
C PHE A 142 1.57 7.46 8.96
N ALA A 143 0.25 7.27 8.99
CA ALA A 143 -0.44 6.31 8.14
C ALA A 143 -1.06 7.02 6.94
N TYR A 144 -1.20 6.29 5.84
CA TYR A 144 -1.87 6.77 4.63
C TYR A 144 -3.13 5.96 4.34
N GLY A 145 -4.23 6.65 4.08
CA GLY A 145 -5.53 6.06 3.76
C GLY A 145 -5.95 6.43 2.34
N PHE A 146 -6.50 5.45 1.63
CA PHE A 146 -6.90 5.55 0.24
C PHE A 146 -8.38 5.23 0.13
N THR A 147 -9.15 6.17 -0.41
CA THR A 147 -10.59 5.97 -0.71
C THR A 147 -10.81 6.15 -2.19
N GLU A 148 -11.30 5.10 -2.86
CA GLU A 148 -11.64 5.13 -4.28
C GLU A 148 -12.67 6.25 -4.57
N LYS A 149 -12.44 7.09 -5.58
CA LYS A 149 -13.39 8.19 -5.87
C LYS A 149 -14.55 7.77 -6.77
N SER A 150 -14.26 6.90 -7.72
CA SER A 150 -15.20 6.51 -8.77
C SER A 150 -15.13 5.00 -8.97
N PRO A 151 -15.89 4.21 -8.16
CA PRO A 151 -15.91 2.77 -8.30
C PRO A 151 -16.30 2.39 -9.72
N PRO A 152 -15.57 1.49 -10.39
CA PRO A 152 -15.88 1.09 -11.75
C PRO A 152 -17.29 0.49 -11.82
N LEU A 153 -18.12 1.06 -12.68
CA LEU A 153 -19.44 0.52 -12.97
C LEU A 153 -19.27 -0.79 -13.76
N HIS A 154 -19.65 -1.90 -13.16
CA HIS A 154 -19.61 -3.20 -13.80
C HIS A 154 -20.96 -3.50 -14.44
N LEU A 155 -20.98 -3.62 -15.78
CA LEU A 155 -22.15 -4.09 -16.48
C LEU A 155 -22.42 -5.56 -16.13
N ASN A 156 -23.69 -5.88 -15.87
CA ASN A 156 -24.18 -7.25 -15.76
C ASN A 156 -24.26 -7.87 -17.17
N ILE A 157 -23.12 -8.42 -17.61
CA ILE A 157 -22.99 -9.02 -18.94
C ILE A 157 -23.98 -10.17 -19.15
N ALA A 158 -24.27 -10.95 -18.10
CA ALA A 158 -25.25 -12.03 -18.19
C ALA A 158 -26.66 -11.50 -18.51
N LYS A 159 -27.11 -10.42 -17.83
CA LYS A 159 -28.39 -9.75 -18.09
C LYS A 159 -28.45 -9.14 -19.50
N LEU A 160 -27.34 -8.57 -19.99
CA LEU A 160 -27.26 -8.03 -21.34
C LEU A 160 -27.28 -9.13 -22.42
N LYS A 161 -26.61 -10.26 -22.19
CA LYS A 161 -26.67 -11.43 -23.08
C LYS A 161 -28.07 -12.04 -23.16
N GLN A 162 -28.84 -12.02 -22.06
CA GLN A 162 -30.23 -12.49 -22.04
C GLN A 162 -31.16 -11.68 -22.96
N ILE A 163 -30.89 -10.40 -23.18
CA ILE A 163 -31.64 -9.56 -24.15
C ILE A 163 -30.98 -9.53 -25.54
N GLY A 164 -30.03 -10.43 -25.79
CA GLY A 164 -29.39 -10.63 -27.08
C GLY A 164 -28.27 -9.65 -27.41
N VAL A 165 -27.81 -8.81 -26.47
CA VAL A 165 -26.69 -7.89 -26.74
C VAL A 165 -25.40 -8.70 -26.90
N PRO A 166 -24.72 -8.64 -28.06
CA PRO A 166 -23.48 -9.38 -28.30
C PRO A 166 -22.29 -8.71 -27.59
N ASP A 167 -21.21 -9.47 -27.43
CA ASP A 167 -19.93 -8.90 -27.06
C ASP A 167 -19.46 -7.95 -28.18
N GLY A 168 -19.06 -6.71 -27.86
CA GLY A 168 -18.64 -5.74 -28.89
C GLY A 168 -18.92 -4.26 -28.59
N PRO A 169 -19.03 -3.42 -29.63
CA PRO A 169 -19.10 -1.96 -29.51
C PRO A 169 -20.21 -1.44 -28.60
N ILE A 170 -21.37 -2.09 -28.59
CA ILE A 170 -22.53 -1.74 -27.76
C ILE A 170 -22.18 -1.80 -26.27
N LEU A 171 -21.46 -2.85 -25.84
CA LEU A 171 -20.99 -2.95 -24.45
C LEU A 171 -20.00 -1.81 -24.13
N GLY A 172 -19.14 -1.44 -25.07
CA GLY A 172 -18.21 -0.32 -24.92
C GLY A 172 -18.93 1.03 -24.75
N GLN A 173 -19.98 1.26 -25.54
CA GLN A 173 -20.83 2.45 -25.46
C GLN A 173 -21.57 2.52 -24.12
N LEU A 174 -22.21 1.42 -23.70
CA LEU A 174 -22.86 1.33 -22.39
C LEU A 174 -21.87 1.55 -21.23
N LYS A 175 -20.64 1.02 -21.32
CA LYS A 175 -19.58 1.26 -20.33
C LYS A 175 -19.17 2.73 -20.23
N ARG A 176 -19.19 3.47 -21.35
CA ARG A 176 -18.96 4.93 -21.37
C ARG A 176 -20.17 5.74 -20.90
N GLY A 177 -21.27 5.07 -20.59
CA GLY A 177 -22.51 5.65 -20.14
C GLY A 177 -23.36 6.28 -21.23
N GLU A 178 -23.08 5.92 -22.48
CA GLU A 178 -23.93 6.29 -23.62
C GLU A 178 -25.24 5.49 -23.55
N THR A 179 -26.35 6.12 -23.94
CA THR A 179 -27.61 5.40 -24.17
C THR A 179 -27.53 4.76 -25.54
N VAL A 180 -27.74 3.44 -25.61
CA VAL A 180 -27.65 2.68 -26.86
C VAL A 180 -29.01 2.11 -27.20
N VAL A 181 -29.45 2.24 -28.45
CA VAL A 181 -30.67 1.59 -28.92
C VAL A 181 -30.33 0.18 -29.42
N TRP A 182 -30.95 -0.84 -28.82
CA TRP A 182 -30.81 -2.24 -29.21
C TRP A 182 -32.19 -2.87 -29.40
N ASN A 183 -32.43 -3.48 -30.57
CA ASN A 183 -33.72 -4.06 -30.93
C ASN A 183 -34.93 -3.12 -30.73
N GLY A 184 -34.74 -1.82 -31.00
CA GLY A 184 -35.78 -0.80 -30.84
C GLY A 184 -35.99 -0.33 -29.39
N GLN A 185 -35.27 -0.90 -28.41
CA GLN A 185 -35.30 -0.47 -27.01
C GLN A 185 -34.07 0.40 -26.70
N ALA A 186 -34.29 1.56 -26.07
CA ALA A 186 -33.21 2.34 -25.48
C ALA A 186 -32.69 1.63 -24.22
N LEU A 187 -31.42 1.25 -24.22
CA LEU A 187 -30.72 0.66 -23.08
C LEU A 187 -30.09 1.77 -22.26
N ASN A 188 -30.57 1.96 -21.03
CA ASN A 188 -29.93 2.81 -20.04
C ASN A 188 -28.93 1.97 -19.23
N ARG A 189 -27.67 2.43 -19.16
CA ARG A 189 -26.60 1.74 -18.42
C ARG A 189 -27.02 1.33 -16.99
N ALA A 190 -27.80 2.18 -16.31
CA ALA A 190 -28.15 2.00 -14.91
C ALA A 190 -28.96 0.71 -14.67
N ASP A 191 -29.78 0.31 -15.63
CA ASP A 191 -30.63 -0.89 -15.53
C ASP A 191 -29.83 -2.19 -15.72
N TYR A 192 -28.61 -2.08 -16.24
CA TYR A 192 -27.74 -3.20 -16.59
C TYR A 192 -26.40 -3.15 -15.88
N CYS A 193 -26.25 -2.33 -14.83
CA CYS A 193 -25.13 -2.41 -13.92
C CYS A 193 -25.41 -3.44 -12.81
N LEU A 194 -24.37 -4.12 -12.36
CA LEU A 194 -24.37 -4.76 -11.05
C LEU A 194 -24.54 -3.68 -9.96
N PRO A 195 -25.03 -4.02 -8.75
CA PRO A 195 -25.05 -3.09 -7.63
C PRO A 195 -23.69 -2.40 -7.52
N GLN A 196 -23.71 -1.07 -7.41
CA GLN A 196 -22.48 -0.30 -7.33
C GLN A 196 -21.66 -0.80 -6.14
N CYS A 197 -20.44 -1.26 -6.40
CA CYS A 197 -19.52 -1.60 -5.32
C CYS A 197 -19.32 -0.35 -4.46
N ALA A 198 -19.34 -0.53 -3.14
CA ALA A 198 -18.90 0.52 -2.24
C ALA A 198 -17.47 0.91 -2.62
N PRO A 199 -17.09 2.20 -2.51
CA PRO A 199 -15.73 2.62 -2.78
C PRO A 199 -14.72 1.85 -1.96
N LEU A 200 -13.71 1.30 -2.63
CA LEU A 200 -12.62 0.60 -1.94
C LEU A 200 -11.93 1.55 -0.96
N ARG A 201 -11.75 1.07 0.27
CA ARG A 201 -11.05 1.82 1.32
C ARG A 201 -9.95 0.96 1.90
N PHE A 202 -8.73 1.46 1.93
CA PHE A 202 -7.62 0.76 2.56
C PHE A 202 -6.62 1.72 3.20
N ALA A 203 -5.93 1.24 4.23
CA ALA A 203 -4.95 2.01 4.98
C ALA A 203 -3.59 1.28 5.03
N ILE A 204 -2.53 2.07 5.10
CA ILE A 204 -1.15 1.59 5.26
C ILE A 204 -0.56 2.35 6.43
N GLY A 205 -0.36 1.63 7.53
CA GLY A 205 0.28 2.14 8.74
C GLY A 205 1.80 2.18 8.57
N GLY A 206 2.40 3.31 8.94
CA GLY A 206 3.81 3.35 9.28
C GLY A 206 4.09 2.76 10.66
N ASP A 207 5.33 2.92 11.11
CA ASP A 207 5.76 2.45 12.41
C ASP A 207 5.03 3.17 13.54
N ASN A 208 4.62 2.41 14.55
CA ASN A 208 3.64 2.82 15.54
C ASN A 208 3.60 1.88 16.75
N ASP A 209 3.52 2.40 17.98
CA ASP A 209 3.28 1.62 19.22
C ASP A 209 1.85 1.70 19.77
N GLN A 210 0.97 2.51 19.18
CA GLN A 210 -0.43 2.67 19.57
C GLN A 210 -1.38 2.39 18.40
N PRO A 211 -1.56 1.10 17.99
CA PRO A 211 -2.49 0.73 16.92
C PRO A 211 -3.87 1.35 17.03
N GLN A 212 -4.36 1.57 18.26
CA GLN A 212 -5.66 2.16 18.53
C GLN A 212 -5.86 3.55 17.90
N ARG A 213 -4.79 4.31 17.62
CA ARG A 213 -4.88 5.59 16.88
C ARG A 213 -5.43 5.43 15.47
N LEU A 214 -5.29 4.24 14.89
CA LEU A 214 -5.80 3.90 13.56
C LEU A 214 -7.24 3.41 13.57
N ALA A 215 -7.86 3.18 14.73
CA ALA A 215 -9.19 2.54 14.81
C ALA A 215 -10.27 3.34 14.06
N GLU A 216 -10.36 4.65 14.29
CA GLU A 216 -11.29 5.54 13.57
C GLU A 216 -10.92 5.68 12.09
N PHE A 217 -9.62 5.83 11.81
CA PHE A 217 -9.11 5.96 10.44
C PHE A 217 -9.41 4.73 9.57
N CYS A 218 -9.41 3.53 10.19
CA CYS A 218 -9.68 2.26 9.54
C CYS A 218 -11.17 1.88 9.55
N GLN A 219 -12.06 2.71 10.10
CA GLN A 219 -13.48 2.39 10.14
C GLN A 219 -14.04 2.24 8.71
N GLY A 220 -14.60 1.07 8.43
CA GLY A 220 -15.10 0.72 7.10
C GLY A 220 -14.00 0.52 6.04
N ALA A 221 -12.75 0.30 6.44
CA ALA A 221 -11.69 -0.09 5.52
C ALA A 221 -11.78 -1.59 5.17
N ASP A 222 -11.61 -1.88 3.87
CA ASP A 222 -11.48 -3.22 3.33
C ASP A 222 -10.13 -3.86 3.64
N LEU A 223 -9.08 -3.08 3.92
CA LEU A 223 -7.75 -3.61 4.20
C LEU A 223 -6.94 -2.64 5.07
N LEU A 224 -6.20 -3.19 6.03
CA LEU A 224 -5.07 -2.52 6.66
C LEU A 224 -3.78 -3.29 6.38
N VAL A 225 -2.74 -2.58 5.95
CA VAL A 225 -1.35 -3.05 6.02
C VAL A 225 -0.72 -2.40 7.26
N HIS A 226 -0.19 -3.18 8.19
CA HIS A 226 0.36 -2.65 9.44
C HIS A 226 1.64 -3.38 9.84
N GLU A 227 2.55 -2.67 10.53
CA GLU A 227 3.69 -3.31 11.17
C GLU A 227 3.26 -4.33 12.23
N ALA A 228 3.97 -5.45 12.32
CA ALA A 228 3.92 -6.32 13.48
C ALA A 228 5.35 -6.70 13.80
N THR A 229 6.09 -5.75 14.36
CA THR A 229 7.52 -5.91 14.59
C THR A 229 7.79 -7.07 15.55
N TYR A 230 6.88 -7.34 16.50
CA TYR A 230 7.07 -8.35 17.54
C TYR A 230 5.86 -9.27 17.75
N LEU A 231 6.13 -10.46 18.29
CA LEU A 231 5.18 -11.21 19.12
C LEU A 231 4.94 -10.45 20.43
N HIS A 232 3.76 -10.58 21.04
CA HIS A 232 3.42 -9.83 22.24
C HIS A 232 4.36 -10.14 23.42
N ALA A 233 4.70 -11.42 23.60
CA ALA A 233 5.65 -11.83 24.63
C ALA A 233 7.05 -11.25 24.44
N ASP A 234 7.48 -10.99 23.20
CA ASP A 234 8.77 -10.36 22.91
C ASP A 234 8.70 -8.85 23.04
N TRP A 235 7.58 -8.25 22.63
CA TRP A 235 7.29 -6.83 22.84
C TRP A 235 7.40 -6.46 24.31
N GLN A 236 6.81 -7.26 25.21
CA GLN A 236 6.89 -7.08 26.67
C GLN A 236 8.33 -7.12 27.20
N LYS A 237 9.20 -7.95 26.61
CA LYS A 237 10.62 -8.07 27.02
C LYS A 237 11.48 -6.94 26.48
N VAL A 238 11.24 -6.52 25.24
CA VAL A 238 11.96 -5.42 24.58
C VAL A 238 11.61 -4.08 25.24
N GLY A 239 10.38 -3.94 25.71
CA GLY A 239 9.88 -2.74 26.36
C GLY A 239 9.49 -1.63 25.38
N PRO A 240 9.05 -0.46 25.88
CA PRO A 240 8.41 0.58 25.08
C PRO A 240 9.38 1.42 24.23
N GLY A 241 10.69 1.34 24.48
CA GLY A 241 11.70 2.23 23.88
C GLY A 241 11.69 2.26 22.34
N PRO A 242 11.61 1.11 21.64
CA PRO A 242 11.55 1.10 20.18
C PRO A 242 10.25 1.68 19.61
N MET A 243 9.17 1.81 20.39
CA MET A 243 7.88 2.32 19.93
C MET A 243 7.33 1.60 18.68
N HIS A 244 7.24 0.27 18.75
CA HIS A 244 6.63 -0.60 17.74
C HIS A 244 5.46 -1.40 18.29
N SER A 245 4.69 -2.03 17.42
CA SER A 245 3.52 -2.84 17.76
C SER A 245 3.81 -4.33 17.82
N SER A 246 3.03 -5.04 18.63
CA SER A 246 2.96 -6.50 18.57
C SER A 246 1.81 -6.99 17.67
N ALA A 247 1.91 -8.21 17.15
CA ALA A 247 0.86 -8.81 16.33
C ALA A 247 -0.49 -8.88 17.08
N GLN A 248 -0.47 -9.27 18.36
CA GLN A 248 -1.65 -9.19 19.23
C GLN A 248 -2.29 -7.79 19.28
N MET A 249 -1.51 -6.73 19.55
CA MET A 249 -2.05 -5.37 19.70
C MET A 249 -2.75 -4.89 18.42
N VAL A 250 -2.17 -5.19 17.26
CA VAL A 250 -2.74 -4.84 15.95
C VAL A 250 -4.03 -5.62 15.69
N ALA A 251 -4.04 -6.92 16.00
CA ALA A 251 -5.20 -7.78 15.82
C ALA A 251 -6.37 -7.38 16.73
N GLU A 252 -6.11 -7.03 18.00
CA GLU A 252 -7.14 -6.53 18.92
C GLU A 252 -7.76 -5.22 18.42
N MET A 253 -6.95 -4.31 17.90
CA MET A 253 -7.46 -3.07 17.30
C MET A 253 -8.31 -3.36 16.05
N ALA A 254 -7.80 -4.21 15.15
CA ALA A 254 -8.52 -4.62 13.94
C ALA A 254 -9.87 -5.26 14.26
N GLN A 255 -9.93 -6.09 15.30
CA GLN A 255 -11.16 -6.70 15.78
C GLN A 255 -12.14 -5.65 16.33
N ALA A 256 -11.64 -4.71 17.14
CA ALA A 256 -12.46 -3.69 17.78
C ALA A 256 -13.07 -2.70 16.78
N CYS A 257 -12.36 -2.33 15.71
CA CYS A 257 -12.87 -1.42 14.68
C CYS A 257 -13.66 -2.11 13.56
N GLY A 258 -13.80 -3.44 13.62
CA GLY A 258 -14.51 -4.23 12.61
C GLY A 258 -13.79 -4.24 11.25
N LEU A 259 -12.45 -4.23 11.27
CA LEU A 259 -11.64 -4.31 10.06
C LEU A 259 -11.95 -5.61 9.31
N ARG A 260 -11.96 -5.55 7.98
CA ARG A 260 -12.26 -6.71 7.16
C ARG A 260 -11.14 -7.74 7.11
N GLN A 261 -9.90 -7.30 6.96
CA GLN A 261 -8.72 -8.15 6.73
C GLN A 261 -7.43 -7.35 6.95
N LEU A 262 -6.34 -8.05 7.28
CA LEU A 262 -5.08 -7.49 7.72
C LEU A 262 -3.89 -8.11 6.97
N VAL A 263 -2.94 -7.28 6.55
CA VAL A 263 -1.61 -7.73 6.11
C VAL A 263 -0.58 -7.23 7.11
N LEU A 264 0.19 -8.15 7.68
CA LEU A 264 1.30 -7.83 8.57
C LEU A 264 2.60 -7.70 7.79
N THR A 265 3.44 -6.74 8.18
CA THR A 265 4.78 -6.50 7.60
C THR A 265 5.74 -5.97 8.68
N HIS A 266 6.93 -5.51 8.27
CA HIS A 266 7.92 -4.85 9.12
C HIS A 266 8.36 -5.74 10.29
N PHE A 267 8.81 -6.95 9.97
CA PHE A 267 9.12 -7.96 10.98
C PHE A 267 10.51 -7.77 11.57
N SER A 268 10.64 -8.00 12.88
CA SER A 268 11.96 -8.03 13.52
C SER A 268 12.85 -9.12 12.91
N PRO A 269 14.12 -8.81 12.57
CA PRO A 269 15.11 -9.80 12.10
C PRO A 269 15.36 -10.98 13.03
N ARG A 270 14.82 -10.96 14.26
CA ARG A 270 14.89 -12.06 15.22
C ARG A 270 14.07 -13.29 14.78
N TYR A 271 13.06 -13.10 13.93
CA TYR A 271 12.18 -14.17 13.49
C TYR A 271 12.71 -14.79 12.20
N ALA A 272 12.87 -16.11 12.18
CA ALA A 272 13.21 -16.83 10.96
C ALA A 272 12.05 -16.77 9.94
N ASP A 273 12.34 -16.91 8.66
CA ASP A 273 11.31 -16.91 7.61
C ASP A 273 10.59 -18.24 7.45
N SER A 274 11.26 -19.33 7.82
CA SER A 274 10.73 -20.68 7.75
C SER A 274 10.70 -21.30 9.14
N LYS A 275 9.75 -22.21 9.33
CA LYS A 275 9.61 -22.96 10.57
C LYS A 275 10.85 -23.81 10.82
N GLY A 276 11.45 -23.65 11.99
CA GLY A 276 12.65 -24.37 12.41
C GLY A 276 12.73 -24.47 13.92
N GLN A 277 13.95 -24.45 14.47
CA GLN A 277 14.14 -24.30 15.90
C GLN A 277 14.07 -22.82 16.28
N GLY A 278 13.07 -22.44 17.08
CA GLY A 278 12.84 -21.05 17.52
C GLY A 278 11.65 -20.38 16.85
N SER A 279 11.45 -19.09 17.17
CA SER A 279 10.34 -18.30 16.65
C SER A 279 10.56 -17.91 15.19
N TRP A 280 9.48 -17.93 14.41
CA TRP A 280 9.50 -17.60 12.99
C TRP A 280 8.31 -16.69 12.64
N VAL A 281 8.34 -16.05 11.47
CA VAL A 281 7.36 -15.02 11.09
C VAL A 281 5.91 -15.55 11.10
N GLY A 282 5.70 -16.85 10.86
CA GLY A 282 4.39 -17.48 10.96
C GLY A 282 3.78 -17.51 12.36
N ASP A 283 4.59 -17.38 13.41
CA ASP A 283 4.09 -17.28 14.77
C ASP A 283 3.32 -15.95 14.98
N LEU A 284 3.72 -14.87 14.31
CA LEU A 284 3.01 -13.58 14.38
C LEU A 284 1.62 -13.66 13.76
N LYS A 285 1.47 -14.38 12.64
CA LYS A 285 0.15 -14.67 12.07
C LYS A 285 -0.69 -15.51 13.03
N SER A 286 -0.08 -16.51 13.64
CA SER A 286 -0.76 -17.41 14.57
C SER A 286 -1.24 -16.67 15.82
N GLU A 287 -0.44 -15.72 16.34
CA GLU A 287 -0.84 -14.81 17.41
C GLU A 287 -1.98 -13.89 16.95
N ALA A 288 -1.84 -13.19 15.82
CA ALA A 288 -2.87 -12.29 15.33
C ALA A 288 -4.24 -12.97 15.10
N THR A 289 -4.25 -14.19 14.54
CA THR A 289 -5.49 -14.95 14.30
C THR A 289 -6.21 -15.38 15.60
N GLN A 290 -5.55 -15.37 16.75
CA GLN A 290 -6.22 -15.61 18.04
C GLN A 290 -7.07 -14.42 18.49
N HIS A 291 -6.72 -13.21 18.04
CA HIS A 291 -7.36 -11.96 18.49
C HIS A 291 -8.18 -11.27 17.41
N PHE A 292 -8.08 -11.70 16.16
CA PHE A 292 -8.83 -11.16 15.02
C PHE A 292 -9.48 -12.28 14.19
N SER A 293 -10.80 -12.20 14.03
CA SER A 293 -11.59 -13.20 13.29
C SER A 293 -11.49 -13.07 11.77
N GLY A 294 -11.02 -11.93 11.25
CA GLY A 294 -10.87 -11.71 9.82
C GLY A 294 -9.60 -12.36 9.24
N PRO A 295 -9.46 -12.40 7.90
CA PRO A 295 -8.25 -12.93 7.27
C PRO A 295 -6.99 -12.15 7.64
N VAL A 296 -5.93 -12.88 8.01
CA VAL A 296 -4.59 -12.35 8.28
C VAL A 296 -3.59 -12.90 7.26
N PHE A 297 -2.87 -11.99 6.62
CA PHE A 297 -1.82 -12.27 5.64
C PHE A 297 -0.46 -11.83 6.18
N LEU A 298 0.60 -12.51 5.75
CA LEU A 298 1.98 -12.12 6.04
C LEU A 298 2.61 -11.63 4.75
N ALA A 299 3.20 -10.45 4.80
CA ALA A 299 4.04 -9.97 3.73
C ALA A 299 5.37 -10.74 3.69
N PHE A 300 5.93 -10.86 2.50
CA PHE A 300 7.31 -11.23 2.26
C PHE A 300 7.80 -10.48 1.04
N ASP A 301 9.11 -10.40 0.86
CA ASP A 301 9.70 -9.71 -0.26
C ASP A 301 9.28 -10.35 -1.59
N GLY A 302 8.59 -9.59 -2.43
CA GLY A 302 7.96 -10.04 -3.67
C GLY A 302 6.52 -10.54 -3.52
N ALA A 303 5.96 -10.53 -2.31
CA ALA A 303 4.55 -10.86 -2.10
C ALA A 303 3.68 -9.90 -2.90
N HIS A 304 2.76 -10.47 -3.68
CA HIS A 304 1.83 -9.75 -4.51
C HIS A 304 0.41 -10.08 -4.07
N PHE A 305 -0.36 -9.05 -3.72
CA PHE A 305 -1.76 -9.18 -3.38
C PHE A 305 -2.61 -8.30 -4.29
N ASP A 306 -3.78 -8.78 -4.69
CA ASP A 306 -4.81 -7.98 -5.37
C ASP A 306 -6.01 -7.81 -4.45
N LEU A 307 -6.38 -6.56 -4.18
CA LEU A 307 -7.62 -6.19 -3.54
C LEU A 307 -8.69 -5.99 -4.62
N ASP A 308 -9.62 -6.93 -4.71
CA ASP A 308 -10.66 -6.92 -5.74
C ASP A 308 -11.67 -5.78 -5.55
N ALA A 309 -12.52 -5.55 -6.54
CA ALA A 309 -13.57 -4.51 -6.49
C ALA A 309 -14.65 -4.73 -5.41
N TYR A 310 -14.63 -5.89 -4.72
CA TYR A 310 -15.51 -6.21 -3.62
C TYR A 310 -14.81 -6.11 -2.27
N GLY A 311 -13.54 -5.70 -2.22
CA GLY A 311 -12.75 -5.55 -1.01
C GLY A 311 -12.17 -6.85 -0.46
N ASN A 312 -12.09 -7.93 -1.24
CA ASN A 312 -11.41 -9.16 -0.82
C ASN A 312 -9.95 -9.15 -1.29
N LEU A 313 -9.03 -9.46 -0.38
CA LEU A 313 -7.62 -9.59 -0.72
C LEU A 313 -7.30 -11.02 -1.18
N GLN A 314 -6.62 -11.14 -2.31
CA GLN A 314 -6.17 -12.41 -2.85
C GLN A 314 -4.65 -12.39 -3.04
N SER A 315 -3.97 -13.44 -2.55
CA SER A 315 -2.55 -13.65 -2.88
C SER A 315 -2.44 -14.09 -4.33
N GLN A 316 -1.55 -13.43 -5.06
CA GLN A 316 -1.22 -13.77 -6.43
C GLN A 316 0.14 -14.50 -6.47
N PRO A 317 0.45 -15.23 -7.56
CA PRO A 317 1.79 -15.75 -7.78
C PRO A 317 2.82 -14.60 -7.73
N SER A 318 3.98 -14.89 -7.14
CA SER A 318 5.08 -13.93 -7.11
C SER A 318 5.57 -13.63 -8.52
N TRP A 319 5.89 -12.37 -8.80
CA TRP A 319 6.56 -11.97 -10.05
C TRP A 319 8.06 -12.32 -10.06
N LEU A 320 8.59 -12.85 -8.96
CA LEU A 320 10.00 -13.21 -8.77
C LEU A 320 10.34 -14.67 -9.13
N THR A 321 9.50 -15.37 -9.88
CA THR A 321 9.81 -16.73 -10.36
C THR A 321 10.80 -16.74 -11.51
#